data_AF-X1N8R6-F1
#
_entry.id   AF-X1N8R6-F1
#
_cell.length_a   1.000
_cell.length_b   1.000
_cell.length_c   1.000
_cell.angle_alpha   90.00
_cell.angle_beta   90.00
_cell.angle_gamma   90.00
#
_symmetry.space_group_name_H-M   'P 1'
#
loop_
_entity.id
_entity.type
_entity.pdbx_description
1 polymer ?
#
loop_
_entity_poly.entity_id
_entity_poly.type
_entity_poly.pdbx_seq_one_letter_code
_entity_poly.pdbx_strand_id
1 'polypeptide(L)'
;PYSEPLGSGLNYIRNSVKVVIDAYDGSVTFYIADPEDALIRTYQAIFPALFVSAEQMPEYLRAHWRYPEDMFNIQASVYQSYHMRDARVFYNKEDLWAVPREVYFGSEQPMEPYYIIMHLPDEEKEEFLLMLPFTPVNKNNTIGWLAARCDGENYGKLLAYLFPKEKLVYGPSQIENRIGQDTVITEQLALWGRGGSRVIRGNLLLIPLGKSILYVEPVFLQAEAGGLPELKRVIVAAGERIAMEPTLEESMAAIFGAEELPAEPVVPPPPPAVP
;
A
#
# COMPACT_ATOMS: atom_id res chain seq x y z
N PRO A 1 -21.36 5.71 22.61
CA PRO A 1 -20.83 6.17 23.91
C PRO A 1 -19.52 5.48 24.38
N TYR A 2 -19.06 4.41 23.72
CA TYR A 2 -17.88 3.62 24.14
C TYR A 2 -16.76 3.56 23.10
N SER A 3 -16.68 4.49 22.14
CA SER A 3 -15.53 4.52 21.25
C SER A 3 -14.32 5.06 22.01
N GLU A 4 -13.27 4.25 22.09
CA GLU A 4 -11.96 4.67 22.60
C GLU A 4 -11.44 5.81 21.70
N PRO A 5 -11.21 7.01 22.25
CA PRO A 5 -10.68 8.11 21.46
C PRO A 5 -9.23 7.80 21.06
N LEU A 6 -8.93 7.93 19.78
CA LEU A 6 -7.57 7.88 19.27
C LEU A 6 -6.87 9.21 19.59
N GLY A 7 -5.53 9.21 19.69
CA GLY A 7 -4.73 10.26 20.35
C GLY A 7 -5.13 11.73 20.11
N SER A 8 -5.63 12.10 18.92
CA SER A 8 -6.13 13.44 18.58
C SER A 8 -7.53 13.78 19.13
N GLY A 9 -8.16 12.89 19.88
CA GLY A 9 -9.56 12.97 20.31
C GLY A 9 -10.57 12.42 19.29
N LEU A 10 -10.09 11.89 18.15
CA LEU A 10 -10.95 11.29 17.13
C LEU A 10 -11.62 10.02 17.67
N ASN A 11 -12.95 9.98 17.62
CA ASN A 11 -13.76 8.87 18.14
C ASN A 11 -14.80 8.36 17.12
N TYR A 12 -14.81 8.93 15.92
CA TYR A 12 -15.70 8.60 14.81
C TYR A 12 -15.01 8.87 13.48
N ILE A 13 -15.03 7.90 12.58
CA ILE A 13 -14.58 8.07 11.20
C ILE A 13 -15.43 7.18 10.29
N ARG A 14 -15.82 7.72 9.14
CA ARG A 14 -16.56 7.01 8.09
C ARG A 14 -16.14 7.49 6.72
N ASN A 15 -16.24 6.59 5.75
CA ASN A 15 -15.98 6.86 4.33
C ASN A 15 -17.30 7.18 3.61
N SER A 16 -18.03 8.18 4.09
CA SER A 16 -19.44 8.37 3.74
C SER A 16 -19.68 9.08 2.42
N VAL A 17 -18.71 9.84 1.93
CA VAL A 17 -18.85 10.68 0.74
C VAL A 17 -17.62 10.57 -0.13
N LYS A 18 -17.83 10.46 -1.45
CA LYS A 18 -16.81 10.64 -2.48
C LYS A 18 -17.06 11.96 -3.18
N VAL A 19 -16.04 12.80 -3.24
CA VAL A 19 -16.11 14.11 -3.88
C VAL A 19 -15.36 14.04 -5.20
N VAL A 20 -16.05 14.40 -6.28
CA VAL A 20 -15.46 14.49 -7.62
C VAL A 20 -15.43 15.96 -8.00
N ILE A 21 -14.28 16.41 -8.49
CA ILE A 21 -14.06 17.75 -9.00
C ILE A 21 -13.80 17.63 -10.50
N ASP A 22 -14.60 18.28 -11.31
CA ASP A 22 -14.34 18.39 -12.74
C ASP A 22 -13.11 19.28 -12.96
N ALA A 23 -12.12 18.77 -13.68
CA ALA A 23 -10.85 19.47 -13.87
C ALA A 23 -10.95 20.64 -14.87
N TYR A 24 -11.97 20.68 -15.71
CA TYR A 24 -12.16 21.72 -16.73
C TYR A 24 -12.91 22.93 -16.18
N ASP A 25 -14.02 22.70 -15.46
CA ASP A 25 -14.87 23.78 -14.97
C ASP A 25 -14.88 23.94 -13.44
N GLY A 26 -14.27 23.02 -12.70
CA GLY A 26 -14.20 23.07 -11.23
C GLY A 26 -15.50 22.70 -10.53
N SER A 27 -16.51 22.19 -11.25
CA SER A 27 -17.75 21.73 -10.64
C SER A 27 -17.48 20.58 -9.67
N VAL A 28 -18.16 20.62 -8.52
CA VAL A 28 -17.95 19.65 -7.44
C VAL A 28 -19.22 18.86 -7.23
N THR A 29 -19.11 17.53 -7.30
CA THR A 29 -20.23 16.61 -7.03
C THR A 29 -19.91 15.74 -5.81
N PHE A 30 -20.82 15.71 -4.84
CA PHE A 30 -20.69 14.92 -3.62
C PHE A 30 -21.56 13.68 -3.70
N TYR A 31 -20.94 12.52 -3.87
CA TYR A 31 -21.63 11.22 -3.95
C TYR A 31 -21.66 10.53 -2.58
N ILE A 32 -22.83 10.14 -2.12
CA ILE A 32 -23.00 9.39 -0.86
C ILE A 32 -22.59 7.94 -1.07
N ALA A 33 -21.48 7.52 -0.45
CA ALA A 33 -20.93 6.17 -0.52
C ALA A 33 -21.38 5.26 0.64
N ASP A 34 -21.67 5.83 1.83
CA ASP A 34 -22.24 5.09 2.98
C ASP A 34 -23.59 5.72 3.36
N PRO A 35 -24.71 5.35 2.70
CA PRO A 35 -26.03 5.94 2.98
C PRO A 35 -26.58 5.59 4.37
N GLU A 36 -25.96 4.64 5.08
CA GLU A 36 -26.35 4.25 6.44
C GLU A 36 -25.68 5.10 7.53
N ASP A 37 -24.67 5.91 7.18
CA ASP A 37 -24.02 6.80 8.15
C ASP A 37 -25.00 7.88 8.67
N ALA A 38 -25.14 7.95 10.00
CA ALA A 38 -26.01 8.90 10.67
C ALA A 38 -25.60 10.37 10.43
N LEU A 39 -24.30 10.63 10.29
CA LEU A 39 -23.82 11.99 10.03
C LEU A 39 -24.22 12.41 8.62
N ILE A 40 -23.94 11.61 7.59
CA ILE A 40 -24.30 11.99 6.22
C ILE A 40 -25.82 12.14 6.04
N ARG A 41 -26.64 11.30 6.70
CA ARG A 41 -28.10 11.47 6.71
C ARG A 41 -28.54 12.83 7.27
N THR A 42 -27.86 13.29 8.32
CA THR A 42 -28.12 14.61 8.92
C THR A 42 -27.71 15.73 7.96
N TYR A 43 -26.52 15.65 7.36
CA TYR A 43 -26.06 16.64 6.39
C TYR A 43 -26.94 16.68 5.14
N GLN A 44 -27.42 15.54 4.66
CA GLN A 44 -28.33 15.46 3.52
C GLN A 44 -29.69 16.09 3.84
N ALA A 45 -30.19 15.97 5.07
CA ALA A 45 -31.42 16.65 5.49
C ALA A 45 -31.26 18.19 5.56
N ILE A 46 -30.07 18.66 5.94
CA ILE A 46 -29.76 20.11 6.01
C ILE A 46 -29.51 20.68 4.59
N PHE A 47 -28.83 19.93 3.72
CA PHE A 47 -28.41 20.36 2.38
C PHE A 47 -28.88 19.37 1.29
N PRO A 48 -30.19 19.33 0.98
CA PRO A 48 -30.77 18.29 0.11
C PRO A 48 -30.28 18.34 -1.34
N ALA A 49 -29.80 19.50 -1.81
CA ALA A 49 -29.29 19.67 -3.18
C ALA A 49 -27.76 19.43 -3.29
N LEU A 50 -27.05 19.28 -2.17
CA LEU A 50 -25.58 19.17 -2.19
C LEU A 50 -25.10 17.75 -2.49
N PHE A 51 -25.85 16.75 -2.05
CA PHE A 51 -25.46 15.35 -2.12
C PHE A 51 -26.31 14.57 -3.14
N VAL A 52 -25.65 13.69 -3.89
CA VAL A 52 -26.28 12.78 -4.84
C VAL A 52 -25.97 11.32 -4.48
N SER A 53 -26.82 10.39 -4.93
CA SER A 53 -26.58 8.95 -4.73
C SER A 53 -25.32 8.51 -5.46
N ALA A 54 -24.50 7.63 -4.86
CA ALA A 54 -23.37 7.00 -5.56
C ALA A 54 -23.78 6.16 -6.77
N GLU A 55 -25.06 5.78 -6.89
CA GLU A 55 -25.60 5.12 -8.09
C GLU A 55 -25.56 6.04 -9.32
N GLN A 56 -25.67 7.36 -9.12
CA GLN A 56 -25.57 8.35 -10.20
C GLN A 56 -24.12 8.55 -10.68
N MET A 57 -23.15 8.00 -9.95
CA MET A 57 -21.75 8.11 -10.34
C MET A 57 -21.50 7.31 -11.63
N PRO A 58 -20.83 7.91 -12.63
CA PRO A 58 -20.36 7.17 -13.80
C PRO A 58 -19.54 5.94 -13.42
N GLU A 59 -19.73 4.84 -14.15
CA GLU A 59 -19.07 3.56 -13.86
C GLU A 59 -17.54 3.68 -13.86
N TYR A 60 -16.98 4.44 -14.80
CA TYR A 60 -15.53 4.66 -14.87
C TYR A 60 -14.98 5.34 -13.62
N LEU A 61 -15.73 6.23 -12.95
CA LEU A 61 -15.29 6.83 -11.69
C LEU A 61 -15.41 5.85 -10.52
N ARG A 62 -16.48 5.05 -10.51
CA ARG A 62 -16.68 4.02 -9.49
C ARG A 62 -15.58 2.95 -9.52
N ALA A 63 -15.12 2.58 -10.71
CA ALA A 63 -14.01 1.64 -10.91
C ALA A 63 -12.66 2.15 -10.37
N HIS A 64 -12.53 3.44 -10.04
CA HIS A 64 -11.30 4.03 -9.49
C HIS A 64 -11.44 4.41 -8.01
N TRP A 65 -12.45 3.86 -7.32
CA TRP A 65 -12.60 4.10 -5.89
C TRP A 65 -11.37 3.61 -5.13
N ARG A 66 -10.91 4.45 -4.22
CA ARG A 66 -9.85 4.10 -3.26
C ARG A 66 -10.45 3.98 -1.87
N TYR A 67 -9.99 2.98 -1.14
CA TYR A 67 -10.26 2.91 0.28
C TYR A 67 -9.42 3.96 1.01
N PRO A 68 -9.98 4.81 1.89
CA PRO A 68 -9.23 5.93 2.46
C PRO A 68 -8.08 5.48 3.36
N GLU A 69 -6.91 6.05 3.12
CA GLU A 69 -5.69 5.72 3.84
C GLU A 69 -5.74 6.06 5.32
N ASP A 70 -6.22 7.25 5.69
CA ASP A 70 -6.34 7.67 7.09
C ASP A 70 -7.24 6.71 7.90
N MET A 71 -8.36 6.32 7.30
CA MET A 71 -9.29 5.35 7.91
C MET A 71 -8.63 3.98 8.06
N PHE A 72 -7.88 3.54 7.04
CA PHE A 72 -7.14 2.29 7.10
C PHE A 72 -6.03 2.31 8.15
N ASN A 73 -5.27 3.40 8.26
CA ASN A 73 -4.21 3.57 9.27
C ASN A 73 -4.77 3.49 10.69
N ILE A 74 -5.94 4.09 10.94
CA ILE A 74 -6.64 3.97 12.21
C ILE A 74 -7.04 2.51 12.48
N GLN A 75 -7.65 1.85 11.51
CA GLN A 75 -8.08 0.46 11.63
C GLN A 75 -6.90 -0.48 11.85
N ALA A 76 -5.80 -0.28 11.12
CA ALA A 76 -4.54 -0.99 11.25
C ALA A 76 -3.93 -0.80 12.64
N SER A 77 -3.91 0.44 13.17
CA SER A 77 -3.43 0.74 14.51
C SER A 77 -4.23 0.02 15.60
N VAL A 78 -5.56 0.04 15.51
CA VAL A 78 -6.43 -0.73 16.42
C VAL A 78 -6.16 -2.23 16.29
N TYR A 79 -6.03 -2.72 15.05
CA TYR A 79 -5.86 -4.14 14.77
C TYR A 79 -4.55 -4.71 15.35
N GLN A 80 -3.52 -3.90 15.61
CA GLN A 80 -2.27 -4.33 16.25
C GLN A 80 -2.47 -5.05 17.60
N SER A 81 -3.57 -4.74 18.30
CA SER A 81 -3.91 -5.34 19.59
C SER A 81 -5.21 -6.14 19.55
N TYR A 82 -6.24 -5.65 18.85
CA TYR A 82 -7.58 -6.24 18.91
C TYR A 82 -7.77 -7.48 18.02
N HIS A 83 -6.74 -7.91 17.28
CA HIS A 83 -6.73 -9.22 16.64
C HIS A 83 -6.67 -10.37 17.67
N MET A 84 -6.11 -10.11 18.85
CA MET A 84 -6.04 -11.07 19.96
C MET A 84 -7.41 -11.28 20.60
N ARG A 85 -7.99 -12.47 20.40
CA ARG A 85 -9.31 -12.83 20.94
C ARG A 85 -9.29 -13.47 22.33
N ASP A 86 -8.16 -14.06 22.73
CA ASP A 86 -8.02 -14.62 24.07
C ASP A 86 -7.73 -13.51 25.09
N ALA A 87 -8.53 -13.44 26.15
CA ALA A 87 -8.47 -12.36 27.14
C ALA A 87 -7.15 -12.32 27.92
N ARG A 88 -6.51 -13.49 28.16
CA ARG A 88 -5.22 -13.55 28.88
C ARG A 88 -4.10 -13.05 27.98
N VAL A 89 -4.07 -13.53 26.74
CA VAL A 89 -3.11 -13.08 25.70
C VAL A 89 -3.23 -11.57 25.47
N PHE A 90 -4.47 -11.06 25.38
CA PHE A 90 -4.73 -9.62 25.23
C PHE A 90 -4.28 -8.81 26.44
N TYR A 91 -4.63 -9.23 27.66
CA TYR A 91 -4.23 -8.54 28.89
C TYR A 91 -2.71 -8.48 29.06
N ASN A 92 -2.02 -9.59 28.76
CA ASN A 92 -0.56 -9.68 28.84
C ASN A 92 0.15 -9.09 27.61
N LYS A 93 -0.59 -8.71 26.56
CA LYS A 93 -0.04 -8.16 25.30
C LYS A 93 0.99 -9.11 24.67
N GLU A 94 0.73 -10.41 24.71
CA GLU A 94 1.68 -11.46 24.32
C GLU A 94 1.92 -11.53 22.79
N ASP A 95 0.94 -11.14 21.99
CA ASP A 95 1.00 -11.17 20.51
C ASP A 95 0.72 -9.79 19.91
N LEU A 96 1.38 -8.76 20.43
CA LEU A 96 1.30 -7.42 19.85
C LEU A 96 2.00 -7.36 18.50
N TRP A 97 1.30 -6.76 17.54
CA TRP A 97 1.87 -6.45 16.24
C TRP A 97 2.34 -5.01 16.18
N ALA A 98 3.24 -4.75 15.24
CA ALA A 98 3.82 -3.46 14.94
C ALA A 98 3.89 -3.27 13.42
N VAL A 99 3.74 -2.03 12.99
CA VAL A 99 4.09 -1.62 11.63
C VAL A 99 5.60 -1.70 11.48
N PRO A 100 6.13 -2.44 10.48
CA PRO A 100 7.56 -2.52 10.24
C PRO A 100 8.15 -1.17 9.84
N ARG A 101 9.48 -1.06 9.95
CA ARG A 101 10.23 0.14 9.55
C ARG A 101 10.87 -0.06 8.18
N GLU A 102 10.92 0.99 7.37
CA GLU A 102 11.58 1.03 6.06
C GLU A 102 12.58 2.20 5.99
N VAL A 103 13.44 2.21 4.98
CA VAL A 103 14.34 3.35 4.71
C VAL A 103 13.79 4.15 3.53
N TYR A 104 13.09 5.22 3.86
CA TYR A 104 12.53 6.14 2.86
C TYR A 104 13.35 7.44 2.85
N PHE A 105 13.74 7.89 1.65
CA PHE A 105 14.54 9.12 1.49
C PHE A 105 15.83 9.17 2.34
N GLY A 106 16.38 8.02 2.69
CA GLY A 106 17.60 7.89 3.51
C GLY A 106 17.36 7.96 5.02
N SER A 107 16.10 8.00 5.46
CA SER A 107 15.72 7.99 6.86
C SER A 107 14.85 6.78 7.20
N GLU A 108 15.02 6.24 8.40
CA GLU A 108 14.21 5.12 8.86
C GLU A 108 12.86 5.63 9.41
N GLN A 109 11.76 5.14 8.82
CA GLN A 109 10.39 5.51 9.21
C GLN A 109 9.49 4.26 9.32
N PRO A 110 8.36 4.33 10.05
CA PRO A 110 7.32 3.32 9.92
C PRO A 110 6.81 3.27 8.47
N MET A 111 6.53 2.07 7.96
CA MET A 111 5.92 1.93 6.64
C MET A 111 4.54 2.57 6.58
N GLU A 112 4.27 3.24 5.47
CA GLU A 112 2.93 3.69 5.11
C GLU A 112 2.21 2.62 4.28
N PRO A 113 0.87 2.53 4.37
CA PRO A 113 0.12 1.61 3.54
C PRO A 113 0.22 2.02 2.07
N TYR A 114 0.26 1.05 1.17
CA TYR A 114 0.41 1.31 -0.27
C TYR A 114 -0.69 0.64 -1.07
N TYR A 115 -1.08 1.30 -2.16
CA TYR A 115 -2.02 0.75 -3.11
C TYR A 115 -1.32 -0.22 -4.06
N ILE A 116 -1.91 -1.38 -4.26
CA ILE A 116 -1.37 -2.44 -5.11
C ILE A 116 -2.49 -3.16 -5.85
N ILE A 117 -2.21 -3.57 -7.09
CA ILE A 117 -3.06 -4.51 -7.83
C ILE A 117 -2.39 -5.87 -7.72
N MET A 118 -3.10 -6.84 -7.17
CA MET A 118 -2.60 -8.22 -7.10
C MET A 118 -3.74 -9.22 -7.03
N HIS A 119 -3.40 -10.46 -7.32
CA HIS A 119 -4.28 -11.59 -7.11
C HIS A 119 -4.25 -12.02 -5.65
N LEU A 120 -5.39 -11.90 -4.96
CA LEU A 120 -5.53 -12.41 -3.61
C LEU A 120 -5.47 -13.95 -3.60
N PRO A 121 -4.93 -14.58 -2.54
CA PRO A 121 -5.09 -16.01 -2.34
C PRO A 121 -6.59 -16.37 -2.39
N ASP A 122 -6.92 -17.43 -3.12
CA ASP A 122 -8.28 -17.98 -3.27
C ASP A 122 -9.28 -17.15 -4.12
N GLU A 123 -8.87 -16.02 -4.68
CA GLU A 123 -9.67 -15.27 -5.65
C GLU A 123 -9.27 -15.64 -7.08
N GLU A 124 -10.11 -15.41 -8.09
CA GLU A 124 -9.75 -15.70 -9.50
C GLU A 124 -9.25 -14.46 -10.25
N LYS A 125 -9.57 -13.26 -9.75
CA LYS A 125 -9.30 -11.99 -10.42
C LYS A 125 -8.32 -11.16 -9.61
N GLU A 126 -7.55 -10.35 -10.33
CA GLU A 126 -6.76 -9.29 -9.72
C GLU A 126 -7.68 -8.25 -9.09
N GLU A 127 -7.22 -7.67 -8.00
CA GLU A 127 -7.97 -6.66 -7.26
C GLU A 127 -7.04 -5.53 -6.82
N PHE A 128 -7.58 -4.33 -6.81
CA PHE A 128 -6.96 -3.14 -6.27
C PHE A 128 -7.16 -3.08 -4.75
N LEU A 129 -6.05 -3.03 -4.03
CA LEU A 129 -6.00 -3.15 -2.58
C LEU A 129 -5.18 -2.01 -1.99
N LEU A 130 -5.55 -1.55 -0.80
CA LEU A 130 -4.66 -0.80 0.09
C LEU A 130 -4.09 -1.77 1.11
N MET A 131 -2.77 -1.97 1.14
CA MET A 131 -2.11 -3.01 1.93
C MET A 131 -1.11 -2.44 2.94
N LEU A 132 -0.97 -3.08 4.10
CA LEU A 132 0.09 -2.82 5.08
C LEU A 132 0.58 -4.13 5.73
N PRO A 133 1.90 -4.44 5.66
CA PRO A 133 2.47 -5.58 6.36
C PRO A 133 2.63 -5.35 7.86
N PHE A 134 2.72 -6.44 8.62
CA PHE A 134 2.91 -6.44 10.07
C PHE A 134 4.04 -7.35 10.53
N THR A 135 4.67 -6.95 11.63
CA THR A 135 5.70 -7.69 12.38
C THR A 135 5.30 -7.78 13.86
N PRO A 136 5.79 -8.73 14.65
CA PRO A 136 5.67 -8.68 16.10
C PRO A 136 6.51 -7.52 16.67
N VAL A 137 6.06 -6.87 17.76
CA VAL A 137 6.74 -5.68 18.35
C VAL A 137 8.25 -5.84 18.61
N ASN A 138 8.74 -7.07 18.84
CA ASN A 138 10.15 -7.36 19.13
C ASN A 138 10.83 -8.28 18.10
N LYS A 139 10.26 -8.43 16.90
CA LYS A 139 10.83 -9.26 15.84
C LYS A 139 10.73 -8.55 14.51
N ASN A 140 11.70 -8.79 13.64
CA ASN A 140 11.73 -8.15 12.33
C ASN A 140 11.18 -9.03 11.20
N ASN A 141 10.69 -10.25 11.50
CA ASN A 141 10.08 -11.13 10.51
C ASN A 141 8.61 -10.73 10.30
N THR A 142 8.16 -10.68 9.05
CA THR A 142 6.74 -10.44 8.74
C THR A 142 5.90 -11.65 9.14
N ILE A 143 4.77 -11.39 9.77
CA ILE A 143 3.82 -12.40 10.23
C ILE A 143 2.52 -12.40 9.43
N GLY A 144 2.27 -11.33 8.70
CA GLY A 144 1.06 -11.17 7.91
C GLY A 144 0.96 -9.75 7.38
N TRP A 145 -0.19 -9.47 6.77
CA TRP A 145 -0.53 -8.16 6.24
C TRP A 145 -2.04 -7.96 6.36
N LEU A 146 -2.43 -6.69 6.49
CA LEU A 146 -3.82 -6.26 6.40
C LEU A 146 -4.02 -5.62 5.03
N ALA A 147 -5.18 -5.82 4.41
CA ALA A 147 -5.56 -5.10 3.21
C ALA A 147 -7.02 -4.64 3.25
N ALA A 148 -7.31 -3.51 2.61
CA ALA A 148 -8.64 -3.05 2.30
C ALA A 148 -8.90 -3.19 0.80
N ARG A 149 -10.04 -3.80 0.46
CA ARG A 149 -10.47 -4.06 -0.92
C ARG A 149 -11.08 -2.80 -1.53
N CYS A 150 -10.67 -2.45 -2.76
CA CYS A 150 -11.10 -1.23 -3.45
C CYS A 150 -12.10 -1.47 -4.59
N ASP A 151 -12.37 -2.73 -4.97
CA ASP A 151 -13.14 -3.02 -6.19
C ASP A 151 -14.53 -3.63 -5.91
N GLY A 152 -15.48 -3.21 -6.75
CA GLY A 152 -16.80 -3.83 -6.89
C GLY A 152 -17.56 -4.04 -5.57
N GLU A 153 -18.18 -5.22 -5.45
CA GLU A 153 -18.95 -5.62 -4.26
C GLU A 153 -18.08 -5.87 -3.02
N ASN A 154 -16.75 -5.89 -3.20
CA ASN A 154 -15.80 -6.07 -2.12
C ASN A 154 -15.29 -4.75 -1.55
N TYR A 155 -15.63 -3.62 -2.18
CA TYR A 155 -15.25 -2.30 -1.71
C TYR A 155 -15.48 -2.12 -0.21
N GLY A 156 -14.41 -1.76 0.50
CA GLY A 156 -14.44 -1.49 1.94
C GLY A 156 -14.38 -2.72 2.84
N LYS A 157 -14.31 -3.94 2.29
CA LYS A 157 -14.01 -5.14 3.09
C LYS A 157 -12.53 -5.14 3.46
N LEU A 158 -12.26 -5.30 4.76
CA LEU A 158 -10.93 -5.53 5.28
C LEU A 158 -10.63 -7.02 5.33
N LEU A 159 -9.39 -7.39 5.04
CA LEU A 159 -8.90 -8.75 5.16
C LEU A 159 -7.53 -8.76 5.84
N ALA A 160 -7.33 -9.70 6.75
CA ALA A 160 -6.05 -9.92 7.39
C ALA A 160 -5.54 -11.29 6.97
N TYR A 161 -4.38 -11.33 6.33
CA TYR A 161 -3.73 -12.56 5.91
C TYR A 161 -2.54 -12.85 6.82
N LEU A 162 -2.51 -14.07 7.37
CA LEU A 162 -1.48 -14.53 8.28
C LEU A 162 -0.58 -15.53 7.59
N PHE A 163 0.73 -15.34 7.72
CA PHE A 163 1.68 -16.34 7.28
C PHE A 163 1.71 -17.53 8.26
N PRO A 164 1.93 -18.76 7.77
CA PRO A 164 2.12 -19.93 8.63
C PRO A 164 3.29 -19.71 9.61
N LYS A 165 3.11 -20.13 10.87
CA LYS A 165 4.10 -19.91 11.93
C LYS A 165 5.42 -20.65 11.69
N GLU A 166 5.40 -21.69 10.87
CA GLU A 166 6.57 -22.49 10.51
C GLU A 166 7.44 -21.82 9.43
N LYS A 167 6.90 -20.82 8.72
CA LYS A 167 7.60 -20.14 7.63
C LYS A 167 8.22 -18.84 8.13
N LEU A 168 9.55 -18.74 8.04
CA LEU A 168 10.24 -17.48 8.24
C LEU A 168 10.10 -16.61 6.99
N VAL A 169 9.39 -15.49 7.13
CA VAL A 169 9.25 -14.48 6.09
C VAL A 169 10.05 -13.25 6.52
N TYR A 170 11.01 -12.83 5.69
CA TYR A 170 11.79 -11.63 5.97
C TYR A 170 10.87 -10.42 6.08
N GLY A 171 11.05 -9.58 7.09
CA GLY A 171 10.33 -8.32 7.14
C GLY A 171 11.04 -7.20 6.38
N PRO A 172 10.30 -6.11 6.11
CA PRO A 172 10.81 -4.93 5.42
C PRO A 172 12.17 -4.45 5.96
N SER A 173 12.30 -4.27 7.27
CA SER A 173 13.56 -3.83 7.89
C SER A 173 14.72 -4.82 7.71
N GLN A 174 14.45 -6.12 7.55
CA GLN A 174 15.50 -7.10 7.24
C GLN A 174 15.95 -6.99 5.78
N ILE A 175 15.02 -6.77 4.86
CA ILE A 175 15.34 -6.56 3.44
C ILE A 175 16.13 -5.27 3.26
N GLU A 176 15.72 -4.19 3.93
CA GLU A 176 16.44 -2.93 3.99
C GLU A 176 17.90 -3.10 4.43
N ASN A 177 18.12 -3.85 5.52
CA ASN A 177 19.47 -4.14 6.00
C ASN A 177 20.29 -4.95 5.00
N ARG A 178 19.66 -5.89 4.29
CA ARG A 178 20.34 -6.70 3.27
C ARG A 178 20.70 -5.86 2.05
N ILE A 179 19.81 -4.97 1.61
CA ILE A 179 20.10 -4.00 0.55
C ILE A 179 21.28 -3.10 0.97
N GLY A 180 21.28 -2.62 2.22
CA GLY A 180 22.37 -1.82 2.79
C GLY A 180 23.68 -2.58 3.04
N GLN A 181 23.69 -3.91 2.88
CA GLN A 181 24.88 -4.76 3.00
C GLN A 181 25.37 -5.28 1.63
N ASP A 182 24.56 -5.14 0.58
CA ASP A 182 24.93 -5.56 -0.77
C ASP A 182 26.01 -4.62 -1.33
N THR A 183 27.16 -5.20 -1.68
CA THR A 183 28.33 -4.43 -2.13
C THR A 183 28.07 -3.70 -3.43
N VAL A 184 27.41 -4.35 -4.40
CA VAL A 184 27.14 -3.75 -5.72
C VAL A 184 26.18 -2.57 -5.58
N ILE A 185 25.12 -2.75 -4.79
CA ILE A 185 24.14 -1.68 -4.53
C ILE A 185 24.82 -0.53 -3.80
N THR A 186 25.49 -0.79 -2.68
CA THR A 186 26.07 0.26 -1.83
C THR A 186 27.17 1.05 -2.54
N GLU A 187 28.02 0.40 -3.34
CA GLU A 187 29.01 1.09 -4.18
C GLU A 187 28.34 2.03 -5.19
N GLN A 188 27.31 1.55 -5.89
CA GLN A 188 26.60 2.35 -6.89
C GLN A 188 25.87 3.55 -6.27
N LEU A 189 25.20 3.36 -5.13
CA LEU A 189 24.54 4.45 -4.40
C LEU A 189 25.56 5.48 -3.89
N ALA A 190 26.70 5.01 -3.38
CA ALA A 190 27.77 5.89 -2.93
C ALA A 190 28.40 6.69 -4.09
N LEU A 191 28.49 6.11 -5.29
CA LEU A 191 28.97 6.82 -6.47
C LEU A 191 28.02 7.95 -6.89
N TRP A 192 26.71 7.69 -6.91
CA TRP A 192 25.72 8.72 -7.25
C TRP A 192 25.66 9.85 -6.23
N GLY A 193 25.85 9.54 -4.94
CA GLY A 193 25.87 10.54 -3.88
C GLY A 193 27.07 11.51 -3.92
N ARG A 194 28.12 11.24 -4.72
CA ARG A 194 29.34 12.08 -4.78
C ARG A 194 29.28 13.21 -5.80
N GLY A 195 28.32 13.19 -6.73
CA GLY A 195 28.32 14.02 -7.94
C GLY A 195 27.38 15.24 -7.92
N GLY A 196 27.03 15.78 -6.75
CA GLY A 196 26.00 16.83 -6.62
C GLY A 196 24.59 16.31 -6.96
N SER A 197 24.37 15.01 -6.79
CA SER A 197 23.07 14.34 -6.95
C SER A 197 22.66 13.70 -5.63
N ARG A 198 21.38 13.82 -5.30
CA ARG A 198 20.75 13.15 -4.17
C ARG A 198 20.16 11.83 -4.63
N VAL A 199 20.57 10.75 -3.97
CA VAL A 199 19.93 9.44 -4.08
C VAL A 199 18.67 9.44 -3.24
N ILE A 200 17.57 8.99 -3.83
CA ILE A 200 16.27 8.84 -3.18
C ILE A 200 15.87 7.37 -3.29
N ARG A 201 15.83 6.70 -2.15
CA ARG A 201 15.23 5.37 -2.00
C ARG A 201 13.73 5.55 -1.79
N GLY A 202 12.93 4.94 -2.67
CA GLY A 202 11.47 4.98 -2.60
C GLY A 202 10.92 4.06 -1.53
N ASN A 203 9.59 3.88 -1.54
CA ASN A 203 8.91 2.97 -0.63
C ASN A 203 9.20 1.50 -0.98
N LEU A 204 9.37 0.67 0.05
CA LEU A 204 9.57 -0.77 -0.13
C LEU A 204 8.22 -1.48 -0.24
N LEU A 205 7.93 -2.06 -1.39
CA LEU A 205 6.71 -2.83 -1.61
C LEU A 205 6.95 -4.30 -1.24
N LEU A 206 6.19 -4.83 -0.26
CA LEU A 206 6.11 -6.26 0.02
C LEU A 206 4.94 -6.85 -0.76
N ILE A 207 5.22 -7.71 -1.73
CA ILE A 207 4.23 -8.26 -2.66
C ILE A 207 4.16 -9.78 -2.52
N PRO A 208 3.09 -10.34 -1.92
CA PRO A 208 2.87 -11.76 -1.93
C PRO A 208 2.52 -12.25 -3.35
N LEU A 209 3.28 -13.21 -3.88
CA LEU A 209 3.08 -13.80 -5.20
C LEU A 209 3.07 -15.33 -5.09
N GLY A 210 1.87 -15.91 -5.16
CA GLY A 210 1.67 -17.35 -4.97
C GLY A 210 2.24 -17.83 -3.62
N LYS A 211 3.34 -18.60 -3.66
CA LYS A 211 4.02 -19.11 -2.46
C LYS A 211 5.27 -18.31 -2.07
N SER A 212 5.61 -17.29 -2.83
CA SER A 212 6.81 -16.47 -2.67
C SER A 212 6.45 -15.05 -2.25
N ILE A 213 7.41 -14.34 -1.67
CA ILE A 213 7.27 -12.92 -1.35
C ILE A 213 8.33 -12.18 -2.16
N LEU A 214 7.89 -11.18 -2.91
CA LEU A 214 8.73 -10.29 -3.68
C LEU A 214 8.82 -8.95 -2.95
N TYR A 215 10.00 -8.36 -2.92
CA TYR A 215 10.21 -7.01 -2.40
C TYR A 215 10.71 -6.15 -3.54
N VAL A 216 10.10 -4.98 -3.74
CA VAL A 216 10.42 -4.06 -4.82
C VAL A 216 10.64 -2.68 -4.26
N GLU A 217 11.77 -2.06 -4.57
CA GLU A 217 12.11 -0.71 -4.13
C GLU A 217 12.68 0.11 -5.29
N PRO A 218 12.01 1.20 -5.71
CA PRO A 218 12.54 2.08 -6.75
C PRO A 218 13.62 3.00 -6.18
N VAL A 219 14.66 3.25 -6.98
CA VAL A 219 15.75 4.19 -6.65
C VAL A 219 15.74 5.32 -7.67
N PHE A 220 15.58 6.55 -7.16
CA PHE A 220 15.56 7.78 -7.94
C PHE A 220 16.84 8.59 -7.72
N LEU A 221 17.20 9.38 -8.73
CA LEU A 221 18.21 10.43 -8.62
C LEU A 221 17.59 11.79 -8.86
N GLN A 222 18.02 12.77 -8.08
CA GLN A 222 17.63 14.17 -8.20
C GLN A 222 18.88 15.04 -8.09
N ALA A 223 19.00 16.08 -8.90
CA ALA A 223 20.10 17.05 -8.73
C ALA A 223 19.95 17.83 -7.42
N GLU A 224 21.05 18.13 -6.72
CA GLU A 224 21.03 18.90 -5.46
C GLU A 224 20.51 20.32 -5.65
N ALA A 225 20.77 20.93 -6.82
CA ALA A 225 20.26 22.24 -7.19
C ALA A 225 18.74 22.29 -7.41
N GLY A 226 18.05 21.15 -7.27
CA GLY A 226 16.63 20.97 -7.55
C GLY A 226 16.39 20.29 -8.91
N GLY A 227 15.15 19.86 -9.11
CA GLY A 227 14.73 19.10 -10.30
C GLY A 227 13.71 18.03 -9.94
N LEU A 228 13.12 17.38 -10.95
CA LEU A 228 12.25 16.23 -10.72
C LEU A 228 13.10 14.98 -10.47
N PRO A 229 12.79 14.16 -9.43
CA PRO A 229 13.42 12.87 -9.25
C PRO A 229 13.19 11.97 -10.48
N GLU A 230 14.25 11.36 -11.00
CA GLU A 230 14.20 10.43 -12.12
C GLU A 230 14.48 9.00 -11.63
N LEU A 231 13.65 8.04 -12.03
CA LEU A 231 13.88 6.63 -11.75
C LEU A 231 15.16 6.18 -12.45
N LYS A 232 16.11 5.57 -11.71
CA LYS A 232 17.37 5.08 -12.26
C LYS A 232 17.56 3.59 -12.09
N ARG A 233 17.04 3.00 -11.00
CA ARG A 233 17.08 1.57 -10.76
C ARG A 233 15.81 1.10 -10.07
N VAL A 234 15.57 -0.19 -10.18
CA VAL A 234 14.64 -0.93 -9.34
C VAL A 234 15.43 -1.99 -8.61
N ILE A 235 15.29 -2.05 -7.29
CA ILE A 235 15.84 -3.14 -6.47
C ILE A 235 14.75 -4.16 -6.31
N VAL A 236 15.07 -5.43 -6.59
CA VAL A 236 14.17 -6.56 -6.37
C VAL A 236 14.85 -7.57 -5.47
N ALA A 237 14.13 -8.02 -4.44
CA ALA A 237 14.57 -9.12 -3.60
C ALA A 237 13.52 -10.24 -3.57
N ALA A 238 13.98 -11.49 -3.68
CA ALA A 238 13.15 -12.67 -3.47
C ALA A 238 13.98 -13.77 -2.79
N GLY A 239 13.50 -14.24 -1.63
CA GLY A 239 14.25 -15.21 -0.83
C GLY A 239 15.66 -14.70 -0.48
N GLU A 240 16.69 -15.40 -0.94
CA GLU A 240 18.10 -15.06 -0.68
C GLU A 240 18.73 -14.16 -1.77
N ARG A 241 18.05 -13.94 -2.90
CA ARG A 241 18.59 -13.16 -4.02
C ARG A 241 18.14 -11.71 -3.94
N ILE A 242 19.04 -10.81 -4.31
CA ILE A 242 18.80 -9.37 -4.46
C ILE A 242 19.46 -8.93 -5.77
N ALA A 243 18.77 -8.10 -6.55
CA ALA A 243 19.27 -7.53 -7.79
C ALA A 243 18.85 -6.07 -7.88
N MET A 244 19.64 -5.27 -8.59
CA MET A 244 19.35 -3.86 -8.84
C MET A 244 19.67 -3.51 -10.29
N GLU A 245 18.63 -3.41 -11.12
CA GLU A 245 18.78 -3.15 -12.56
C GLU A 245 18.00 -1.90 -12.99
N PRO A 246 18.26 -1.35 -14.19
CA PRO A 246 17.53 -0.18 -14.72
C PRO A 246 16.01 -0.32 -14.72
N THR A 247 15.47 -1.52 -14.95
CA THR A 247 14.03 -1.77 -14.98
C THR A 247 13.60 -2.87 -14.00
N LEU A 248 12.30 -2.89 -13.68
CA LEU A 248 11.70 -3.98 -12.91
C LEU A 248 11.88 -5.33 -13.63
N GLU A 249 11.67 -5.34 -14.94
CA GLU A 249 11.79 -6.54 -15.78
C GLU A 249 13.21 -7.12 -15.73
N GLU A 250 14.23 -6.28 -15.91
CA GLU A 250 15.63 -6.70 -15.82
C GLU A 250 15.99 -7.19 -14.42
N SER A 251 15.49 -6.52 -13.38
CA SER A 251 15.74 -6.92 -11.98
C SER A 251 15.08 -8.26 -11.68
N MET A 252 13.87 -8.49 -12.19
CA MET A 252 13.18 -9.77 -12.07
C MET A 252 13.91 -10.87 -12.84
N ALA A 253 14.37 -10.59 -14.06
CA ALA A 253 15.15 -11.54 -14.86
C ALA A 253 16.48 -11.91 -14.18
N ALA A 254 17.13 -10.97 -13.49
CA ALA A 254 18.33 -11.24 -12.70
C ALA A 254 18.07 -12.15 -11.49
N ILE A 255 16.86 -12.09 -10.90
CA ILE A 255 16.48 -12.91 -9.75
C ILE A 255 16.01 -14.32 -10.16
N PHE A 256 15.16 -14.41 -11.18
CA PHE A 256 14.45 -15.65 -11.57
C PHE A 256 15.04 -16.34 -12.82
N GLY A 257 15.83 -15.62 -13.61
CA GLY A 257 16.28 -16.05 -14.94
C GLY A 257 15.35 -15.54 -16.05
N ALA A 258 15.90 -15.37 -17.26
CA ALA A 258 15.21 -14.74 -18.38
C ALA A 258 14.06 -15.56 -19.01
N GLU A 259 13.90 -16.83 -18.64
CA GLU A 259 12.86 -17.71 -19.22
C GLU A 259 11.51 -17.67 -18.47
N GLU A 260 11.44 -17.07 -17.28
CA GLU A 260 10.25 -17.16 -16.40
C GLU A 260 9.36 -15.91 -16.37
N LEU A 261 9.67 -14.84 -17.11
CA LEU A 261 8.78 -13.68 -17.16
C LEU A 261 7.62 -13.95 -18.11
N PRO A 262 6.36 -13.95 -17.63
CA PRO A 262 5.21 -14.02 -18.53
C PRO A 262 5.26 -12.80 -19.44
N ALA A 263 5.10 -13.02 -20.75
CA ALA A 263 4.96 -11.93 -21.71
C ALA A 263 3.84 -10.99 -21.24
N GLU A 264 4.09 -9.67 -21.29
CA GLU A 264 3.09 -8.66 -20.94
C GLU A 264 1.75 -8.96 -21.63
N PRO A 265 0.61 -8.92 -20.90
CA PRO A 265 -0.67 -8.92 -21.57
C PRO A 265 -0.75 -7.68 -22.46
N VAL A 266 -0.92 -7.90 -23.77
CA VAL A 266 -1.13 -6.85 -24.75
C VAL A 266 -2.35 -6.03 -24.33
N VAL A 267 -2.15 -4.86 -23.75
CA VAL A 267 -3.22 -3.89 -23.48
C VAL A 267 -3.64 -3.32 -24.84
N PRO A 268 -4.84 -3.61 -25.35
CA PRO A 268 -5.29 -3.01 -26.60
C PRO A 268 -5.38 -1.48 -26.41
N PRO A 269 -5.01 -0.69 -27.43
CA PRO A 269 -5.07 0.76 -27.33
C PRO A 269 -6.51 1.20 -27.01
N PRO A 270 -6.67 2.31 -26.25
CA PRO A 270 -7.99 2.81 -25.91
C PRO A 270 -8.79 3.10 -27.19
N PRO A 271 -10.10 2.80 -27.20
CA PRO A 271 -10.93 3.09 -28.36
C PRO A 271 -10.89 4.59 -28.67
N PRO A 272 -10.89 4.98 -29.96
CA PRO A 272 -10.84 6.39 -30.33
C PRO A 272 -12.02 7.14 -29.70
N ALA A 273 -11.72 8.32 -29.14
CA ALA A 273 -12.74 9.20 -28.60
C ALA A 273 -13.75 9.54 -29.70
N VAL A 274 -15.02 9.25 -29.43
CA VAL A 274 -16.13 9.62 -30.32
C VAL A 274 -16.34 11.14 -30.19
N PRO A 275 -16.47 11.88 -31.31
CA PRO A 275 -16.61 13.34 -31.32
C PRO A 275 -17.91 13.84 -30.68
#